data_AF-A0A7V6WIV8-F1
#
_entry.id   AF-A0A7V6WIV8-F1
#
_cell.length_a   1.000
_cell.length_b   1.000
_cell.length_c   1.000
_cell.angle_alpha   90.00
_cell.angle_beta   90.00
_cell.angle_gamma   90.00
#
_symmetry.space_group_name_H-M   'P 1'
#
loop_
_entity.id
_entity.type
_entity.pdbx_description
1 polymer ?
#
loop_
_entity_poly.entity_id
_entity_poly.type
_entity_poly.pdbx_seq_one_letter_code
_entity_poly.pdbx_strand_id
1 'polypeptide(L)'
;KGTLVTGHEFHRSRLLNLDKNLVEFAFQVKRGHGIDTNADGLIYKNVLASFTHIHALGHPEWAVRLVAAARSYRQIRKEGLIYSTSNWKGVI
;
A
#
# COMPACT_ATOMS: atom_id res chain seq x y z
N LYS A 1 -15.11 0.40 6.54
CA LYS A 1 -15.22 -1.04 6.17
C LYS A 1 -14.16 -1.34 5.13
N GLY A 2 -13.34 -2.38 5.33
CA GLY A 2 -12.35 -2.81 4.32
C GLY A 2 -12.97 -3.69 3.23
N THR A 3 -12.23 -3.90 2.14
CA THR A 3 -12.58 -4.79 1.02
C THR A 3 -11.80 -6.10 1.14
N LEU A 4 -12.42 -7.23 0.77
CA LEU A 4 -11.68 -8.50 0.68
C LEU A 4 -10.95 -8.56 -0.67
N VAL A 5 -9.63 -8.62 -0.63
CA VAL A 5 -8.77 -8.75 -1.80
C VAL A 5 -8.15 -10.13 -1.82
N THR A 6 -8.08 -10.73 -3.01
CA THR A 6 -7.46 -12.03 -3.26
C THR A 6 -6.29 -11.86 -4.21
N GLY A 7 -5.25 -12.65 -3.96
CA GLY A 7 -4.03 -12.65 -4.77
C GLY A 7 -3.22 -13.89 -4.47
N HIS A 8 -1.98 -13.89 -4.97
CA HIS A 8 -1.03 -14.96 -4.73
C HIS A 8 0.26 -14.39 -4.16
N GLU A 9 0.87 -15.11 -3.24
CA GLU A 9 2.19 -14.79 -2.71
C GLU A 9 3.18 -15.88 -3.13
N PHE A 10 4.34 -15.47 -3.63
CA PHE A 10 5.45 -16.37 -3.94
C PHE A 10 6.75 -15.62 -3.66
N HIS A 11 7.22 -15.62 -2.41
CA HIS A 11 8.46 -14.95 -2.03
C HIS A 11 9.34 -15.83 -1.15
N ARG A 12 10.66 -15.69 -1.32
CA ARG A 12 11.68 -16.23 -0.42
C ARG A 12 12.42 -15.14 0.34
N SER A 13 12.07 -13.89 0.08
CA SER A 13 12.63 -12.72 0.73
C SER A 13 11.87 -12.43 2.02
N ARG A 14 12.57 -11.84 3.00
CA ARG A 14 12.00 -11.34 4.24
C ARG A 14 12.49 -9.92 4.50
N LEU A 15 11.68 -9.13 5.19
CA LEU A 15 12.07 -7.80 5.64
C LEU A 15 12.92 -7.91 6.90
N LEU A 16 14.01 -7.15 6.96
CA LEU A 16 14.89 -7.04 8.12
C LEU A 16 14.89 -5.58 8.60
N ASN A 17 14.94 -5.36 9.91
CA ASN A 17 15.06 -4.03 10.52
C ASN A 17 13.96 -3.04 10.10
N LEU A 18 12.71 -3.52 9.97
CA LEU A 18 11.58 -2.66 9.65
C LEU A 18 11.24 -1.77 10.86
N ASP A 19 11.37 -0.46 10.71
CA ASP A 19 10.86 0.50 11.69
C ASP A 19 9.34 0.64 11.53
N LYS A 20 8.61 -0.07 12.41
CA LYS A 20 7.14 -0.08 12.42
C LYS A 20 6.51 1.29 12.75
N ASN A 21 7.29 2.28 13.19
CA ASN A 21 6.77 3.64 13.44
C ASN A 21 6.71 4.50 12.17
N LEU A 22 7.42 4.11 11.11
CA LEU A 22 7.48 4.87 9.85
C LEU A 22 6.49 4.37 8.80
N VAL A 23 5.87 3.21 9.03
CA VAL A 23 5.07 2.50 8.03
C VAL A 23 3.72 2.08 8.60
N GLU A 24 2.76 1.87 7.71
CA GLU A 24 1.45 1.30 8.04
C GLU A 24 1.23 0.01 7.24
N PHE A 25 0.49 -0.94 7.82
CA PHE A 25 0.07 -2.14 7.11
C PHE A 25 -1.29 -1.93 6.44
N ALA A 26 -1.38 -2.19 5.14
CA ALA A 26 -2.57 -2.01 4.31
C ALA A 26 -3.52 -3.21 4.37
N PHE A 27 -2.99 -4.42 4.56
CA PHE A 27 -3.75 -5.66 4.46
C PHE A 27 -3.66 -6.48 5.74
N GLN A 28 -4.82 -6.92 6.20
CA GLN A 28 -4.91 -8.03 7.15
C GLN A 28 -4.93 -9.34 6.36
N VAL A 29 -3.95 -10.20 6.61
CA VAL A 29 -3.85 -11.51 5.95
C VAL A 29 -4.86 -12.46 6.58
N LYS A 30 -5.76 -13.00 5.76
CA LYS A 30 -6.70 -14.06 6.16
C LYS A 30 -6.21 -15.48 5.81
N ARG A 31 -5.39 -15.59 4.76
CA ARG A 31 -4.78 -16.85 4.30
C ARG A 31 -3.48 -16.53 3.56
N GLY A 32 -2.38 -17.17 3.97
CA GLY A 32 -1.03 -16.87 3.49
C GLY A 32 -0.11 -16.44 4.63
N HIS A 33 1.05 -15.90 4.30
CA HIS A 33 2.07 -15.41 5.26
C HIS A 33 2.19 -13.89 5.23
N GLY A 34 2.19 -13.27 4.04
CA GLY A 34 2.43 -11.84 3.90
C GLY A 34 3.81 -11.40 4.42
N ILE A 35 3.87 -10.16 4.90
CA ILE A 35 5.10 -9.57 5.45
C ILE A 35 5.34 -10.02 6.89
N ASP A 36 4.28 -10.12 7.68
CA ASP A 36 4.31 -10.49 9.09
C ASP A 36 3.06 -11.31 9.40
N THR A 37 3.08 -12.63 9.12
CA THR A 37 2.05 -13.71 9.26
C THR A 37 0.56 -13.34 9.13
N ASN A 38 0.12 -12.30 9.84
CA ASN A 38 -1.22 -11.73 9.85
C ASN A 38 -1.35 -10.39 9.08
N ALA A 39 -0.27 -9.85 8.50
CA ALA A 39 -0.25 -8.56 7.83
C ALA A 39 0.62 -8.55 6.56
N ASP A 40 0.18 -7.80 5.55
CA ASP A 40 0.89 -7.53 4.30
C ASP A 40 0.59 -6.09 3.82
N GLY A 41 1.28 -5.65 2.78
CA GLY A 41 1.15 -4.31 2.22
C GLY A 41 1.74 -3.26 3.16
N LEU A 42 2.95 -2.79 2.90
CA LEU A 42 3.55 -1.66 3.59
C LEU A 42 3.27 -0.36 2.85
N ILE A 43 2.74 0.60 3.59
CA ILE A 43 2.54 1.97 3.16
C ILE A 43 3.65 2.83 3.75
N TYR A 44 4.41 3.48 2.88
CA TYR A 44 5.35 4.53 3.25
C TYR A 44 5.14 5.72 2.32
N LYS A 45 4.62 6.84 2.86
CA LYS A 45 4.21 8.01 2.07
C LYS A 45 3.22 7.58 0.97
N ASN A 46 3.61 7.68 -0.29
CA ASN A 46 2.76 7.37 -1.45
C ASN A 46 3.14 6.04 -2.10
N VAL A 47 3.87 5.18 -1.39
CA VAL A 47 4.33 3.87 -1.87
C VAL A 47 3.57 2.78 -1.12
N LEU A 48 3.00 1.86 -1.89
CA LEU A 48 2.47 0.59 -1.40
C LEU A 48 3.39 -0.53 -1.89
N ALA A 49 3.98 -1.28 -0.97
CA ALA A 49 4.81 -2.46 -1.27
C ALA A 49 4.16 -3.71 -0.66
N SER A 50 3.99 -4.78 -1.43
CA SER A 50 3.23 -5.96 -0.98
C SER A 50 3.87 -7.24 -1.53
N PHE A 51 3.89 -8.31 -0.73
CA PHE A 51 4.25 -9.64 -1.23
C PHE A 51 3.07 -10.31 -1.94
N THR A 52 1.85 -9.95 -1.60
CA THR A 52 0.65 -10.38 -2.32
C THR A 52 0.61 -9.71 -3.69
N HIS A 53 0.69 -10.53 -4.74
CA HIS A 53 0.44 -10.14 -6.12
C HIS A 53 -1.08 -10.08 -6.33
N ILE A 54 -1.61 -8.86 -6.45
CA ILE A 54 -3.03 -8.62 -6.71
C ILE A 54 -3.22 -8.38 -8.21
N HIS A 55 -4.03 -9.23 -8.85
CA HIS A 55 -4.31 -9.09 -10.27
C HIS A 55 -5.39 -8.03 -10.51
N ALA A 56 -5.13 -7.07 -11.40
CA ALA A 56 -6.07 -5.96 -11.67
C ALA A 56 -7.42 -6.42 -12.22
N LEU A 57 -7.51 -7.53 -12.95
CA LEU A 57 -8.81 -8.05 -13.40
C LEU A 57 -9.65 -8.68 -12.26
N GLY A 58 -9.00 -9.13 -11.18
CA GLY A 58 -9.70 -9.68 -10.02
C GLY A 58 -10.18 -8.60 -9.06
N HIS A 59 -9.44 -7.48 -8.98
CA HIS A 59 -9.67 -6.35 -8.07
C HIS A 59 -9.36 -5.03 -8.80
N PRO A 60 -10.15 -4.61 -9.79
CA PRO A 60 -9.82 -3.45 -10.63
C PRO A 60 -9.73 -2.14 -9.86
N GLU A 61 -10.39 -2.05 -8.71
CA GLU A 61 -10.44 -0.87 -7.88
C GLU A 61 -9.05 -0.45 -7.35
N TRP A 62 -8.13 -1.38 -7.04
CA TRP A 62 -6.81 -0.99 -6.55
C TRP A 62 -6.00 -0.29 -7.64
N ALA A 63 -6.09 -0.77 -8.89
CA ALA A 63 -5.37 -0.19 -10.02
C ALA A 63 -5.91 1.20 -10.36
N VAL A 64 -7.24 1.37 -10.37
CA VAL A 64 -7.89 2.66 -10.57
C VAL A 64 -7.49 3.66 -9.47
N ARG A 65 -7.51 3.22 -8.21
CA ARG A 65 -7.14 4.07 -7.05
C ARG A 65 -5.66 4.46 -7.07
N LEU A 66 -4.76 3.56 -7.47
CA LEU A 66 -3.33 3.86 -7.61
C LEU A 66 -3.10 4.97 -8.63
N VAL A 67 -3.74 4.88 -9.81
CA VAL A 67 -3.63 5.90 -10.86
C VAL A 67 -4.25 7.23 -10.40
N ALA A 68 -5.38 7.18 -9.69
CA ALA A 68 -6.00 8.38 -9.12
C ALA A 68 -5.06 9.07 -8.11
N ALA A 69 -4.44 8.31 -7.20
CA ALA A 69 -3.48 8.85 -6.23
C ALA A 69 -2.27 9.51 -6.92
N ALA A 70 -1.74 8.90 -7.99
CA ALA A 70 -0.66 9.49 -8.78
C ALA A 70 -1.07 10.81 -9.45
N ARG A 71 -2.30 10.90 -9.98
CA ARG A 71 -2.84 12.15 -10.56
C ARG A 71 -3.00 13.23 -9.50
N SER A 72 -3.55 12.90 -8.34
CA SER A 72 -3.70 13.84 -7.21
C SER A 72 -2.35 14.36 -6.75
N TYR A 73 -1.35 13.49 -6.59
CA TYR A 73 0.00 13.89 -6.22
C TYR A 73 0.61 14.86 -7.24
N ARG A 74 0.44 14.59 -8.55
CA ARG A 74 0.90 15.51 -9.60
C ARG A 74 0.26 16.89 -9.49
N GLN A 75 -1.03 16.96 -9.15
CA GLN A 75 -1.73 18.24 -9.00
C GLN A 75 -1.23 19.02 -7.79
N ILE A 76 -1.13 18.36 -6.63
CA ILE A 76 -0.55 18.95 -5.40
C ILE A 76 0.85 19.49 -5.66
N ARG A 77 1.68 18.75 -6.40
CA ARG A 77 3.03 19.20 -6.79
C ARG A 77 3.00 20.43 -7.70
N LYS A 78 2.07 20.51 -8.65
CA LYS A 78 1.93 21.67 -9.56
C LYS A 78 1.48 22.93 -8.81
N GLU A 79 0.62 22.76 -7.81
CA GLU A 79 0.08 23.85 -7.00
C GLU A 79 1.05 24.33 -5.90
N GLY A 80 2.23 23.71 -5.78
CA GLY A 80 3.24 24.08 -4.78
C GLY A 80 2.83 23.77 -3.33
N LEU A 81 1.75 23.00 -3.12
CA LEU A 81 1.15 22.71 -1.81
C LEU A 81 1.92 21.66 -0.98
N ILE A 82 3.18 21.38 -1.30
CA ILE A 82 3.97 20.38 -0.58
C ILE A 82 4.53 21.00 0.72
N TYR A 83 3.67 21.20 1.73
CA TYR A 83 4.12 21.42 3.10
C TYR A 83 4.40 20.07 3.78
N SER A 84 5.55 19.99 4.45
CA SER A 84 6.04 18.97 5.39
C SER A 84 5.39 17.58 5.35
N THR A 85 6.21 16.56 5.07
CA THR A 85 5.87 15.12 4.98
C THR A 85 5.34 14.47 6.28
N SER A 86 4.92 15.26 7.28
CA SER A 86 4.50 14.81 8.60
C SER A 86 3.00 14.54 8.76
N ASN A 87 2.14 14.87 7.78
CA ASN A 87 0.68 14.79 7.94
C ASN A 87 -0.11 14.11 6.80
N TRP A 88 0.51 13.27 5.97
CA TRP A 88 -0.22 12.51 4.94
C TRP A 88 -0.93 11.28 5.55
N LYS A 89 -1.92 11.52 6.40
CA LYS A 89 -2.87 10.49 6.86
C LYS A 89 -4.11 10.54 5.97
N GLY A 90 -4.18 9.62 5.01
CA GLY A 90 -5.43 9.29 4.34
C GLY A 90 -5.50 9.68 2.87
N VAL A 91 -4.89 8.86 2.01
CA VAL A 91 -5.47 8.45 0.72
C VAL A 91 -5.02 7.02 0.40
N ILE A 92 -5.53 6.02 1.12
CA ILE A 92 -5.79 4.64 0.63
C ILE A 92 -7.00 4.10 1.40
#